data_AF-A0A077NT40-F1
#
_entry.id   AF-A0A077NT40-F1
#
_cell.length_a   1.000
_cell.length_b   1.000
_cell.length_c   1.000
_cell.angle_alpha   90.00
_cell.angle_beta   90.00
_cell.angle_gamma   90.00
#
_symmetry.space_group_name_H-M   'P 1'
#
loop_
_entity.id
_entity.type
_entity.pdbx_description
1 polymer ?
#
loop_
_entity_poly.entity_id
_entity_poly.type
_entity_poly.pdbx_seq_one_letter_code
_entity_poly.pdbx_strand_id
1 'polypeptide(L)'
;MLWRWIVSASFVQEQIDRNGTREVDNGRGSTDTAAIYVNGKAAITIYPLAERMMLVTHVEGIAFEQFGSEEGADMAVRMYMDFINVQPENGNRLSEKGREGLSILHDELIKSVEAGEFNTMPVIH
;
A
#
# COMPACT_ATOMS: atom_id res chain seq x y z
N MET A 1 -13.91 9.26 -0.93
CA MET A 1 -12.58 8.59 -0.92
C MET A 1 -12.50 7.49 -1.97
N LEU A 2 -12.55 7.82 -3.28
CA LEU A 2 -12.38 6.85 -4.38
C LEU A 2 -10.90 6.67 -4.74
N TRP A 3 -10.12 7.75 -4.67
CA TRP A 3 -8.70 7.75 -5.01
C TRP A 3 -7.85 6.78 -4.19
N ARG A 4 -8.09 6.68 -2.88
CA ARG A 4 -7.42 5.69 -2.02
C ARG A 4 -7.63 4.25 -2.51
N TRP A 5 -8.83 3.92 -2.97
CA TRP A 5 -9.10 2.60 -3.55
C TRP A 5 -8.37 2.38 -4.86
N ILE A 6 -8.32 3.40 -5.72
CA ILE A 6 -7.61 3.33 -7.00
C ILE A 6 -6.12 3.10 -6.76
N VAL A 7 -5.50 3.84 -5.83
CA VAL A 7 -4.08 3.68 -5.49
C VAL A 7 -3.81 2.27 -4.95
N SER A 8 -4.58 1.84 -3.95
CA SER A 8 -4.42 0.53 -3.34
C SER A 8 -4.60 -0.61 -4.35
N ALA A 9 -5.67 -0.57 -5.17
CA ALA A 9 -5.91 -1.57 -6.18
C ALA A 9 -4.81 -1.58 -7.27
N SER A 10 -4.35 -0.41 -7.71
CA SER A 10 -3.30 -0.29 -8.72
C SER A 10 -1.98 -0.85 -8.21
N PHE A 11 -1.63 -0.58 -6.95
CA PHE A 11 -0.41 -1.11 -6.35
C PHE A 11 -0.47 -2.62 -6.16
N VAL A 12 -1.55 -3.14 -5.59
CA VAL A 12 -1.73 -4.59 -5.40
C VAL A 12 -1.71 -5.31 -6.75
N GLN A 13 -2.43 -4.80 -7.76
CA GLN A 13 -2.42 -5.40 -9.09
C GLN A 13 -1.01 -5.41 -9.69
N GLU A 14 -0.26 -4.32 -9.53
CA GLU A 14 1.11 -4.27 -10.03
C GLU A 14 2.05 -5.23 -9.30
N GLN A 15 1.86 -5.46 -8.00
CA GLN A 15 2.60 -6.47 -7.25
C GLN A 15 2.26 -7.89 -7.71
N ILE A 16 0.97 -8.17 -8.00
CA ILE A 16 0.55 -9.44 -8.61
C ILE A 16 1.22 -9.64 -9.97
N ASP A 17 1.18 -8.61 -10.84
CA ASP A 17 1.73 -8.68 -12.18
C ASP A 17 3.26 -8.91 -12.17
N ARG A 18 3.97 -8.36 -11.18
CA ARG A 18 5.45 -8.40 -11.10
C ARG A 18 6.00 -9.58 -10.31
N ASN A 19 5.38 -9.88 -9.17
CA ASN A 19 5.94 -10.80 -8.16
C ASN A 19 5.04 -12.01 -7.90
N GLY A 20 3.82 -12.01 -8.45
CA GLY A 20 2.83 -13.06 -8.25
C GLY A 20 2.10 -12.97 -6.91
N THR A 21 1.47 -14.09 -6.54
CA THR A 21 0.64 -14.22 -5.34
C THR A 21 1.14 -15.35 -4.45
N ARG A 22 0.71 -15.31 -3.19
CA ARG A 22 0.92 -16.36 -2.20
C ARG A 22 -0.39 -16.70 -1.50
N GLU A 23 -0.64 -17.99 -1.35
CA GLU A 23 -1.69 -18.49 -0.45
C GLU A 23 -1.22 -18.41 1.00
N VAL A 24 -2.01 -17.75 1.85
CA VAL A 24 -1.72 -17.50 3.26
C VAL A 24 -2.83 -18.14 4.09
N ASP A 25 -2.49 -18.98 5.05
CA ASP A 25 -3.46 -19.56 5.99
C ASP A 25 -4.17 -18.44 6.76
N ASN A 26 -5.50 -18.43 6.72
CA ASN A 26 -6.30 -17.39 7.33
C ASN A 26 -6.74 -17.70 8.77
N GLY A 27 -6.25 -18.79 9.35
CA GLY A 27 -6.58 -19.24 10.71
C GLY A 27 -8.02 -19.75 10.86
N ARG A 28 -8.79 -19.83 9.77
CA ARG A 28 -10.19 -20.32 9.73
C ARG A 28 -10.32 -21.66 9.00
N GLY A 29 -9.20 -22.33 8.73
CA GLY A 29 -9.16 -23.58 7.98
C GLY A 29 -9.25 -23.41 6.47
N SER A 30 -9.01 -22.20 5.96
CA SER A 30 -8.83 -21.93 4.53
C SER A 30 -7.64 -21.00 4.27
N THR A 31 -7.38 -20.67 3.01
CA THR A 31 -6.33 -19.75 2.61
C THR A 31 -6.91 -18.48 1.98
N ASP A 32 -6.20 -17.38 2.18
CA ASP A 32 -6.41 -16.12 1.47
C ASP A 32 -5.27 -15.93 0.45
N THR A 33 -5.60 -15.43 -0.74
CA THR A 33 -4.61 -15.07 -1.76
C THR A 33 -4.11 -13.65 -1.52
N ALA A 34 -2.80 -13.48 -1.33
CA ALA A 34 -2.14 -12.19 -1.14
C ALA A 34 -1.15 -11.86 -2.26
N ALA A 35 -0.98 -10.59 -2.58
CA ALA A 35 0.07 -10.14 -3.50
C ALA A 35 1.44 -10.16 -2.80
N ILE A 36 2.52 -10.35 -3.55
CA ILE A 36 3.88 -10.35 -3.00
C ILE A 36 4.57 -9.02 -3.31
N TYR A 37 5.14 -8.37 -2.31
CA TYR A 37 6.07 -7.26 -2.49
C TYR A 37 7.48 -7.69 -2.15
N VAL A 38 8.46 -7.21 -2.92
CA VAL A 38 9.88 -7.55 -2.78
C VAL A 38 10.72 -6.29 -2.94
N ASN A 39 11.59 -6.00 -1.96
CA ASN A 39 12.50 -4.84 -2.00
C ASN A 39 13.96 -5.21 -2.33
N GLY A 40 14.16 -6.42 -2.85
CA GLY A 40 15.46 -6.99 -3.17
C GLY A 40 16.17 -7.70 -2.01
N LYS A 41 15.70 -7.54 -0.77
CA LYS A 41 16.25 -8.23 0.42
C LYS A 41 15.23 -9.10 1.13
N ALA A 42 14.02 -8.58 1.28
CA ALA A 42 12.92 -9.26 1.95
C ALA A 42 11.67 -9.26 1.06
N ALA A 43 10.73 -10.14 1.40
CA ALA A 43 9.43 -10.22 0.76
C ALA A 43 8.33 -10.24 1.83
N ILE A 44 7.25 -9.50 1.58
CA ILE A 44 6.06 -9.45 2.43
C ILE A 44 4.80 -9.67 1.58
N THR A 45 3.73 -10.11 2.22
CA THR A 45 2.41 -10.22 1.59
C THR A 45 1.62 -8.93 1.78
N ILE A 46 0.94 -8.49 0.72
CA ILE A 46 0.16 -7.26 0.69
C ILE A 46 -1.29 -7.58 0.37
N TYR A 47 -2.18 -6.98 1.17
CA TYR A 47 -3.63 -7.06 1.01
C TYR A 47 -4.21 -5.68 0.70
N PRO A 48 -5.24 -5.56 -0.15
CA PRO A 48 -5.89 -4.28 -0.43
C PRO A 48 -6.41 -3.55 0.82
N LEU A 49 -6.85 -4.29 1.84
CA LEU A 49 -7.29 -3.66 3.10
C LEU A 49 -6.11 -3.09 3.88
N ALA A 50 -5.03 -3.85 4.04
CA ALA A 50 -3.80 -3.42 4.70
C ALA A 50 -3.21 -2.17 4.04
N GLU A 51 -3.14 -2.19 2.72
CA GLU A 51 -2.65 -1.07 1.91
C GLU A 51 -3.47 0.20 2.17
N ARG A 52 -4.81 0.10 2.17
CA ARG A 52 -5.66 1.27 2.47
C ARG A 52 -5.43 1.81 3.88
N MET A 53 -5.16 0.96 4.87
CA MET A 53 -4.85 1.40 6.23
C MET A 53 -3.51 2.13 6.29
N MET A 54 -2.50 1.62 5.57
CA MET A 54 -1.19 2.28 5.46
C MET A 54 -1.33 3.67 4.81
N LEU A 55 -2.15 3.80 3.77
CA LEU A 55 -2.44 5.10 3.14
C LEU A 55 -3.17 6.07 4.09
N VAL A 56 -4.11 5.58 4.90
CA VAL A 56 -4.80 6.41 5.91
C VAL A 56 -3.79 6.94 6.94
N THR A 57 -2.89 6.09 7.43
CA THR A 57 -1.99 6.48 8.51
C THR A 57 -0.83 7.34 8.02
N HIS A 58 -0.22 7.01 6.88
CA HIS A 58 1.02 7.65 6.43
C HIS A 58 0.81 8.71 5.35
N VAL A 59 -0.22 8.61 4.50
CA VAL A 59 -0.49 9.65 3.50
C VAL A 59 -1.47 10.67 4.06
N GLU A 60 -2.65 10.22 4.48
CA GLU A 60 -3.68 11.11 5.02
C GLU A 60 -3.25 11.67 6.39
N GLY A 61 -2.76 10.83 7.31
CA GLY A 61 -2.33 11.26 8.64
C GLY A 61 -1.30 12.39 8.59
N ILE A 62 -0.24 12.20 7.80
CA ILE A 62 0.80 13.23 7.63
C ILE A 62 0.22 14.51 7.00
N ALA A 63 -0.66 14.40 6.01
CA ALA A 63 -1.29 15.57 5.40
C ALA A 63 -2.17 16.35 6.41
N PHE A 64 -2.94 15.65 7.23
CA PHE A 64 -3.76 16.27 8.27
C PHE A 64 -2.91 16.91 9.38
N GLU A 65 -1.82 16.27 9.79
CA GLU A 65 -0.90 16.82 10.79
C GLU A 65 -0.23 18.11 10.31
N GLN A 66 0.14 18.19 9.02
CA GLN A 66 0.84 19.35 8.47
C GLN A 66 -0.09 20.50 8.09
N PHE A 67 -1.27 20.21 7.55
CA PHE A 67 -2.11 21.21 6.90
C PHE A 67 -3.46 21.42 7.60
N GLY A 68 -3.81 20.63 8.62
CA GLY A 68 -5.13 20.67 9.24
C GLY A 68 -6.20 19.96 8.43
N SER A 69 -7.47 20.03 8.87
CA SER A 69 -8.52 19.15 8.34
C SER A 69 -8.94 19.43 6.90
N GLU A 70 -9.03 20.69 6.48
CA GLU A 70 -9.58 21.03 5.16
C GLU A 70 -8.47 20.93 4.10
N GLU A 71 -7.37 21.65 4.32
CA GLU A 71 -6.21 21.65 3.42
C GLU A 71 -5.47 20.30 3.40
N GLY A 72 -5.48 19.56 4.52
CA GLY A 72 -4.91 18.22 4.59
C GLY A 72 -5.69 17.21 3.76
N ALA A 73 -7.02 17.29 3.73
CA ALA A 73 -7.85 16.44 2.88
C ALA A 73 -7.58 16.71 1.39
N ASP A 74 -7.49 17.98 1.01
CA ASP A 74 -7.15 18.39 -0.36
C ASP A 74 -5.74 17.92 -0.77
N MET A 75 -4.78 18.04 0.14
CA MET A 75 -3.41 17.55 -0.08
C MET A 75 -3.39 16.04 -0.30
N ALA A 76 -4.06 15.26 0.57
CA ALA A 76 -4.10 13.80 0.43
C ALA A 76 -4.72 13.37 -0.92
N VAL A 77 -5.79 14.04 -1.36
CA VAL A 77 -6.39 13.78 -2.68
C VAL A 77 -5.41 14.08 -3.81
N ARG A 78 -4.69 15.21 -3.76
CA ARG A 78 -3.68 15.55 -4.77
C ARG A 78 -2.54 14.54 -4.80
N MET A 79 -2.04 14.10 -3.65
CA MET A 79 -1.03 13.04 -3.56
C MET A 79 -1.50 11.75 -4.22
N TYR A 80 -2.73 11.31 -3.94
CA TYR A 80 -3.28 10.11 -4.57
C TYR A 80 -3.46 10.25 -6.09
N MET A 81 -3.83 11.43 -6.58
CA MET A 81 -3.90 11.70 -8.02
C MET A 81 -2.51 11.62 -8.65
N ASP A 82 -1.49 12.20 -8.00
CA ASP A 82 -0.10 12.15 -8.43
C ASP A 82 0.48 10.72 -8.46
N PHE A 83 -0.05 9.81 -7.64
CA PHE A 83 0.37 8.41 -7.61
C PHE A 83 -0.16 7.59 -8.79
N ILE A 84 -1.08 8.12 -9.59
CA ILE A 84 -1.77 7.37 -10.63
C ILE A 84 -1.57 8.00 -12.01
N ASN A 85 -1.03 7.20 -12.91
CA ASN A 85 -1.12 7.45 -14.34
C ASN A 85 -2.47 6.94 -14.83
N VAL A 86 -3.41 7.86 -15.05
CA VAL A 86 -4.72 7.54 -15.61
C VAL A 86 -4.55 7.10 -17.06
N GLN A 87 -4.90 5.84 -17.34
CA GLN A 87 -4.89 5.29 -18.70
C GLN A 87 -6.27 4.70 -19.00
N PRO A 88 -7.15 5.45 -19.68
CA PRO A 88 -8.53 5.03 -19.93
C PRO A 88 -8.64 3.69 -20.66
N GLU A 89 -7.66 3.37 -21.51
CA GLU A 89 -7.72 2.19 -22.39
C GLU A 89 -7.13 0.92 -21.77
N ASN A 90 -6.19 1.06 -20.82
CA ASN A 90 -5.40 -0.05 -20.28
C ASN A 90 -5.57 -0.25 -18.77
N GLY A 91 -6.45 0.54 -18.15
CA GLY A 91 -6.62 0.62 -16.70
C GLY A 91 -5.57 1.52 -16.05
N ASN A 92 -5.93 2.13 -14.93
CA ASN A 92 -5.03 2.97 -14.15
C ASN A 92 -3.79 2.18 -13.72
N ARG A 93 -2.61 2.78 -13.86
CA ARG A 93 -1.34 2.23 -13.39
C ARG A 93 -0.68 3.22 -12.45
N LEU A 94 0.21 2.73 -11.60
CA LEU A 94 0.99 3.64 -10.76
C LEU A 94 1.88 4.53 -11.61
N SER A 95 1.95 5.80 -11.23
CA SER A 95 2.99 6.71 -11.70
C SER A 95 4.34 6.29 -11.13
N GLU A 96 5.42 6.89 -11.63
CA GLU A 96 6.75 6.70 -11.06
C GLU A 96 6.79 7.13 -9.59
N LYS A 97 6.22 8.31 -9.29
CA LYS A 97 6.05 8.82 -7.92
C LYS A 97 5.26 7.87 -7.03
N GLY A 98 4.17 7.29 -7.56
CA GLY A 98 3.36 6.31 -6.82
C GLY A 98 4.15 5.06 -6.49
N ARG A 99 4.93 4.52 -7.44
CA ARG A 99 5.79 3.36 -7.18
C ARG A 99 6.86 3.67 -6.14
N GLU A 100 7.54 4.79 -6.27
CA GLU A 100 8.59 5.22 -5.33
C GLU A 100 8.02 5.43 -3.93
N GLY A 101 6.98 6.25 -3.80
CA GLY A 101 6.37 6.58 -2.51
C GLY A 101 5.83 5.34 -1.79
N LEU A 102 5.14 4.45 -2.50
CA LEU A 102 4.63 3.22 -1.90
C LEU A 102 5.77 2.26 -1.55
N SER A 103 6.83 2.15 -2.37
CA SER A 103 7.97 1.30 -2.04
C SER A 103 8.69 1.79 -0.78
N ILE A 104 8.85 3.10 -0.59
CA ILE A 104 9.43 3.68 0.63
C ILE A 104 8.64 3.23 1.87
N LEU A 105 7.31 3.34 1.84
CA LEU A 105 6.45 2.98 2.98
C LEU A 105 6.54 1.49 3.32
N HIS A 106 6.62 0.61 2.31
CA HIS A 106 6.79 -0.83 2.53
C HIS A 106 8.19 -1.20 3.00
N ASP A 107 9.22 -0.52 2.50
CA ASP A 107 10.59 -0.72 2.93
C ASP A 107 10.81 -0.28 4.38
N GLU A 108 10.16 0.81 4.80
CA GLU A 108 10.12 1.24 6.19
C GLU A 108 9.42 0.21 7.07
N LEU A 109 8.26 -0.32 6.64
CA LEU A 109 7.59 -1.40 7.36
C LEU A 109 8.50 -2.63 7.54
N ILE A 110 9.20 -3.06 6.48
CA ILE A 110 10.15 -4.17 6.54
C ILE A 110 11.25 -3.87 7.57
N LYS A 111 11.84 -2.67 7.54
CA LYS A 111 12.88 -2.27 8.50
C LYS A 111 12.38 -2.31 9.94
N SER A 112 11.17 -1.79 10.20
CA SER A 112 10.56 -1.84 11.54
C SER A 112 10.33 -3.26 12.03
N VAL A 113 9.89 -4.17 11.14
CA VAL A 113 9.75 -5.60 11.46
C VAL A 113 11.11 -6.23 11.78
N GLU A 114 12.13 -5.99 10.96
CA GLU A 114 13.49 -6.50 11.17
C GLU A 114 14.13 -5.96 12.46
N ALA A 115 13.83 -4.73 12.83
CA ALA A 115 14.26 -4.11 14.09
C ALA A 115 13.52 -4.64 15.33
N GLY A 116 12.49 -5.48 15.15
CA GLY A 116 11.71 -6.05 16.24
C GLY A 116 10.77 -5.05 16.92
N GLU A 117 10.35 -4.00 16.21
CA GLU A 117 9.46 -2.97 16.77
C GLU A 117 8.05 -3.48 17.07
N PHE A 118 7.68 -4.66 16.54
CA PHE A 118 6.40 -5.31 16.79
C PHE A 118 6.57 -6.46 17.79
N ASN A 119 5.83 -6.39 18.92
CA ASN A 119 5.84 -7.43 19.97
C ASN A 119 5.36 -8.82 19.47
N THR A 120 4.57 -8.85 18.41
CA THR A 120 4.13 -10.04 17.69
C THR A 120 4.15 -9.74 16.20
N MET A 121 4.52 -10.71 15.35
CA MET A 121 4.41 -10.52 13.90
C MET A 121 2.97 -10.18 13.53
N PRO A 122 2.70 -8.98 12.98
CA PRO A 122 1.34 -8.61 12.61
C PRO A 122 0.88 -9.49 11.47
N VAL A 123 -0.19 -10.27 11.71
CA VAL A 123 -0.89 -10.99 10.66
C VAL A 123 -2.07 -10.13 10.24
N ILE A 124 -2.06 -9.72 8.97
CA ILE A 124 -3.14 -8.92 8.39
C ILE A 124 -3.88 -9.84 7.42
N HIS A 125 -5.19 -10.03 7.65
CA HIS A 125 -6.14 -10.69 6.76
C HIS A 125 -7.03 -9.63 6.11
#